data_AF-A0A2U1QQ94-F1
#
_entry.id   AF-A0A2U1QQ94-F1
#
_cell.length_a   1.000
_cell.length_b   1.000
_cell.length_c   1.000
_cell.angle_alpha   90.00
_cell.angle_beta   90.00
_cell.angle_gamma   90.00
#
_symmetry.space_group_name_H-M   'P 1'
#
loop_
_entity.id
_entity.type
_entity.pdbx_description
1 polymer ?
#
loop_
_entity_poly.entity_id
_entity_poly.type
_entity_poly.pdbx_seq_one_letter_code
_entity_poly.pdbx_strand_id
1 'polypeptide(L)' 'MIKNILNLEGAQEISANEQKTIVGGNAPVCGEGAVARRCTDFGTVPAYWTCVPLDYVGRC' A
#
# COMPACT_ATOMS: atom_id res chain seq x y z
N MET A 1 -22.01 4.35 -2.47
CA MET A 1 -21.84 5.38 -3.52
C MET A 1 -20.54 6.13 -3.28
N ILE A 2 -19.43 5.66 -3.88
CA ILE A 2 -18.08 6.27 -3.82
C ILE A 2 -17.80 7.19 -5.03
N LYS A 3 -18.74 7.26 -5.99
CA LYS A 3 -18.57 7.86 -7.31
C LYS A 3 -18.18 9.35 -7.34
N ASN A 4 -18.25 10.07 -6.21
CA ASN A 4 -18.00 11.51 -6.17
C ASN A 4 -16.66 11.93 -5.53
N ILE A 5 -15.80 11.01 -5.07
CA ILE A 5 -14.55 11.39 -4.38
C ILE A 5 -13.35 11.53 -5.34
N LEU A 6 -13.41 10.96 -6.55
CA LEU A 6 -12.24 10.83 -7.44
C LEU A 6 -12.46 11.43 -8.84
N ASN A 7 -13.02 12.65 -8.93
CA ASN A 7 -12.86 13.45 -10.16
C ASN A 7 -11.44 14.03 -10.20
N LEU A 8 -10.46 13.13 -10.31
CA LEU A 8 -9.06 13.47 -10.50
C LEU A 8 -8.85 13.71 -11.99
N GLU A 9 -8.47 14.93 -12.37
CA GLU A 9 -8.13 15.23 -13.77
C GLU A 9 -7.03 14.29 -14.26
N GLY A 10 -7.29 13.56 -15.36
CA GLY A 10 -6.36 12.59 -15.93
C GLY A 10 -6.42 11.18 -15.33
N ALA A 11 -7.31 10.89 -14.39
CA ALA A 11 -7.51 9.52 -13.91
C ALA A 11 -8.22 8.65 -14.95
N GLN A 12 -7.66 7.49 -15.24
CA GLN A 12 -8.26 6.47 -16.11
C GLN A 12 -8.87 5.37 -15.24
N GLU A 13 -10.16 5.09 -15.44
CA GLU A 13 -10.80 3.93 -14.84
C GLU A 13 -10.20 2.64 -15.43
N ILE A 14 -9.81 1.71 -14.56
CA ILE A 14 -9.31 0.38 -14.95
C ILE A 14 -10.36 -0.68 -14.59
N SER A 15 -10.42 -1.74 -15.39
CA SER A 15 -11.30 -2.87 -15.13
C SER A 15 -10.85 -3.69 -13.92
N ALA A 16 -11.78 -4.47 -13.35
CA ALA A 16 -11.46 -5.42 -12.28
C ALA A 16 -10.40 -6.46 -12.69
N ASN A 17 -10.27 -6.76 -13.98
CA ASN A 17 -9.26 -7.69 -14.48
C ASN A 17 -7.88 -7.01 -14.56
N GLU A 18 -7.82 -5.77 -15.02
CA GLU A 18 -6.60 -4.96 -15.01
C GLU A 18 -6.10 -4.71 -13.59
N GLN A 19 -6.99 -4.49 -12.63
CA GLN A 19 -6.61 -4.35 -11.23
C GLN A 19 -5.88 -5.59 -10.69
N LYS A 20 -6.23 -6.80 -11.15
CA LYS A 20 -5.53 -8.05 -10.78
C LYS A 20 -4.14 -8.17 -11.39
N THR A 21 -3.86 -7.43 -12.46
CA THR A 21 -2.53 -7.39 -13.10
C THR A 21 -1.58 -6.41 -12.41
N ILE A 22 -2.08 -5.60 -11.47
CA ILE A 22 -1.24 -4.75 -10.64
C ILE A 22 -0.43 -5.65 -9.72
N VAL A 23 0.82 -5.88 -10.11
CA VAL A 23 1.81 -6.49 -9.24
C VAL A 23 2.29 -5.40 -8.29
N GLY A 24 1.77 -5.41 -7.06
CA GLY A 24 2.41 -4.68 -5.96
C GLY A 24 3.88 -5.13 -5.89
N GLY A 25 4.80 -4.20 -5.63
CA GLY A 25 6.23 -4.50 -5.60
C GLY A 25 6.63 -5.52 -4.52
N ASN A 26 7.84 -5.41 -3.96
CA ASN A 26 8.34 -6.38 -2.96
C ASN A 26 7.64 -6.33 -1.58
N ALA A 27 6.42 -5.81 -1.48
CA ALA A 27 5.66 -5.76 -0.25
C ALA A 27 5.20 -7.19 0.14
N PRO A 28 5.38 -7.62 1.40
CA PRO A 28 4.94 -8.91 1.86
C PRO A 28 3.42 -8.98 1.95
N VAL A 29 2.88 -10.19 1.82
CA VAL A 29 1.50 -10.48 2.24
C VAL A 29 1.49 -10.57 3.76
N CYS A 30 0.68 -9.74 4.41
CA CYS A 30 0.52 -9.73 5.86
C CYS A 30 -0.69 -10.58 6.27
N GLY A 31 -0.61 -11.17 7.46
CA GLY A 31 -1.75 -11.89 8.06
C GLY A 31 -2.91 -10.95 8.44
N GLU A 32 -4.03 -11.54 8.82
CA GLU A 32 -5.19 -10.78 9.31
C GLU A 32 -4.81 -9.82 10.45
N GLY A 33 -5.32 -8.59 10.38
CA GLY A 33 -5.03 -7.55 11.38
C GLY A 33 -3.70 -6.80 11.19
N ALA A 34 -2.94 -7.10 10.13
CA ALA A 34 -1.70 -6.42 9.79
C ALA A 34 -1.66 -5.91 8.34
N VAL A 35 -0.86 -4.87 8.09
CA VAL A 35 -0.65 -4.26 6.78
C VAL A 35 0.84 -4.09 6.49
N ALA A 36 1.23 -4.24 5.23
CA ALA A 36 2.61 -4.01 4.80
C ALA A 36 2.92 -2.50 4.81
N ARG A 37 3.97 -2.11 5.54
CA ARG A 37 4.48 -0.74 5.58
C ARG A 37 5.94 -0.71 5.14
N ARG A 38 6.29 0.31 4.35
CA ARG A 38 7.67 0.55 3.92
C ARG A 38 8.36 1.46 4.93
N CYS A 39 9.46 1.00 5.50
CA CYS A 39 10.18 1.66 6.58
C CYS A 39 11.59 2.12 6.19
N THR A 40 12.06 3.16 6.88
CA THR A 40 13.34 3.85 6.65
C THR A 40 14.08 4.20 7.96
N ASP A 41 13.60 3.72 9.10
CA ASP A 41 14.01 4.16 10.45
C ASP A 41 15.52 4.11 10.75
N PHE A 42 16.27 3.25 10.07
CA PHE A 42 17.71 3.23 10.19
C PHE A 42 18.27 3.98 8.99
N GLY A 43 18.54 5.28 9.12
CA GLY A 43 18.81 6.16 7.97
C GLY A 43 19.88 5.71 6.95
N THR A 44 20.71 4.71 7.28
CA THR A 44 21.69 4.08 6.38
C THR A 44 21.23 2.75 5.76
N VAL A 45 20.13 2.14 6.20
CA VAL A 45 19.60 0.92 5.57
C VAL A 45 18.65 1.25 4.41
N PRO A 46 18.72 0.48 3.32
CA PRO A 46 17.73 0.55 2.27
C PRO A 46 16.31 0.37 2.83
N ALA A 47 15.36 1.09 2.25
CA ALA A 47 13.96 0.99 2.63
C ALA A 47 13.49 -0.48 2.58
N TYR A 48 12.94 -0.97 3.68
CA TYR A 48 12.49 -2.36 3.81
C TYR A 48 10.99 -2.43 4.05
N TRP A 49 10.40 -3.58 3.76
CA TRP A 49 9.00 -3.83 4.06
C TRP A 49 8.87 -4.61 5.35
N THR A 50 7.86 -4.26 6.14
CA THR A 50 7.48 -5.01 7.34
C THR A 50 5.96 -5.00 7.50
N CYS A 51 5.42 -6.03 8.14
CA CYS A 51 4.02 -6.07 8.51
C CYS A 51 3.84 -5.39 9.87
N VAL A 52 2.96 -4.38 9.92
CA VAL A 52 2.60 -3.68 11.16
C VAL A 52 1.12 -3.87 11.46
N PRO A 53 0.69 -3.82 12.74
CA PRO A 53 -0.72 -3.77 13.09
C PRO A 53 -1.46 -2.62 12.39
N LEU A 54 -2.77 -2.79 12.12
CA LEU A 54 -3.59 -1.77 11.46
C LEU A 54 -3.64 -0.42 12.21
N ASP A 55 -3.46 -0.44 13.54
CA ASP A 55 -3.45 0.71 14.43
C ASP A 55 -2.04 1.25 14.71
N TYR A 56 -1.02 0.77 13.98
CA TYR A 56 0.36 1.18 14.21
C TYR A 56 0.62 2.66 13.86
N VAL A 57 0.83 3.49 14.88
CA VAL A 57 1.18 4.92 14.78
C VAL A 57 2.68 5.20 14.92
N GLY A 58 3.52 4.17 14.99
CA GLY A 58 4.95 4.33 15.19
C GLY A 58 5.71 4.83 13.95
N ARG A 59 6.96 5.21 14.16
CA ARG A 59 7.90 5.49 13.07
C ARG A 59 8.42 4.19 12.46
N CYS A 60 8.71 4.37 11.18
CA CYS A 60 8.99 3.47 10.08
C CYS A 60 9.04 4.43 8.88
#